data_AF-A0A529K6S0-F1
#
_entry.id   AF-A0A529K6S0-F1
#
_cell.length_a   1.000
_cell.length_b   1.000
_cell.length_c   1.000
_cell.angle_alpha   90.00
_cell.angle_beta   90.00
_cell.angle_gamma   90.00
#
_symmetry.space_group_name_H-M   'P 1'
#
loop_
_entity.id
_entity.type
_entity.pdbx_description
1 polymer ?
#
loop_
_entity_poly.entity_id
_entity_poly.type
_entity_poly.pdbx_seq_one_letter_code
_entity_poly.pdbx_strand_id
1 'polypeptide(L)' 'MALLPVAEALERLLEDAAPLQAECVALMDAADRVLAEPLLALRTQPPFNAS' A
#
# COMPACT_ATOMS: atom_id res chain seq x y z
N MET A 1 4.13 37.86 -5.86
CA MET A 1 4.08 36.50 -5.28
C MET A 1 5.41 36.20 -4.62
N ALA A 2 5.40 35.79 -3.36
CA ALA A 2 6.59 35.25 -2.70
C ALA A 2 6.74 33.76 -3.04
N LEU A 3 7.97 33.26 -3.11
CA LEU A 3 8.25 31.84 -3.27
C LEU A 3 7.89 31.09 -1.98
N LEU A 4 7.22 29.95 -2.13
CA LEU A 4 6.85 29.06 -1.03
C LEU A 4 7.97 28.02 -0.83
N PRO A 5 8.44 27.75 0.41
CA PRO A 5 9.31 26.63 0.68
C PRO A 5 8.68 25.30 0.23
N VAL A 6 9.49 24.40 -0.34
CA VAL A 6 8.99 23.12 -0.88
C VAL A 6 8.30 22.27 0.19
N ALA A 7 8.82 22.28 1.42
CA ALA A 7 8.21 21.53 2.53
C ALA A 7 6.77 22.01 2.82
N GLU A 8 6.56 23.32 2.85
CA GLU A 8 5.24 23.93 3.07
C GLU A 8 4.30 23.70 1.88
N ALA A 9 4.85 23.66 0.66
CA ALA A 9 4.08 23.30 -0.52
C ALA A 9 3.60 21.84 -0.50
N LEU A 10 4.47 20.92 -0.08
CA LEU A 10 4.14 19.49 0.02
C LEU A 10 3.12 19.21 1.12
N GLU A 11 3.25 19.86 2.28
CA GLU A 11 2.30 19.72 3.38
C GLU A 11 0.88 20.13 2.94
N ARG A 12 0.75 21.31 2.32
CA ARG A 12 -0.53 21.79 1.77
C ARG A 12 -1.10 20.89 0.68
N LEU A 13 -0.23 20.34 -0.17
CA LEU A 13 -0.66 19.46 -1.27
C LEU A 13 -1.23 18.14 -0.74
N LEU A 14 -0.68 17.63 0.36
CA LEU A 14 -1.03 16.33 0.92
C LEU A 14 -2.05 16.41 2.06
N GLU A 15 -2.44 17.62 2.50
CA GLU A 15 -3.31 17.86 3.66
C GLU A 15 -4.61 17.06 3.61
N ASP A 16 -5.30 17.06 2.47
CA ASP A 16 -6.56 16.33 2.27
C ASP A 16 -6.39 14.95 1.60
N ALA A 17 -5.15 14.55 1.32
CA ALA A 17 -4.87 13.28 0.66
C ALA A 17 -5.05 12.13 1.64
N ALA A 18 -6.07 11.31 1.42
CA ALA A 18 -6.34 10.10 2.18
C ALA A 18 -6.23 8.85 1.31
N PRO A 19 -5.90 7.67 1.88
CA PRO A 19 -6.01 6.40 1.18
C PRO A 19 -7.44 6.18 0.67
N LEU A 20 -7.55 5.59 -0.52
CA LEU A 20 -8.84 5.16 -1.06
C LEU A 20 -9.38 3.94 -0.30
N GLN A 21 -10.68 3.67 -0.45
CA GLN A 21 -11.30 2.48 0.11
C GLN A 21 -10.64 1.21 -0.46
N ALA A 22 -10.41 0.23 0.41
CA ALA A 22 -9.89 -1.07 0.02
C ALA A 22 -10.92 -1.87 -0.80
N GLU A 23 -10.43 -2.69 -1.71
CA GLU A 23 -11.23 -3.62 -2.49
C GLU A 23 -10.50 -4.96 -2.67
N CYS A 24 -11.28 -6.03 -2.80
CA CYS A 24 -10.76 -7.35 -3.16
C CYS A 24 -10.63 -7.44 -4.68
N VAL A 25 -9.43 -7.76 -5.16
CA VAL A 25 -9.15 -7.94 -6.59
C VAL A 25 -8.64 -9.33 -6.90
N ALA A 26 -8.72 -9.72 -8.18
CA ALA A 26 -8.07 -10.93 -8.65
C ALA A 26 -6.55 -10.78 -8.59
N LEU A 27 -5.84 -11.90 -8.40
CA LEU A 27 -4.37 -11.89 -8.23
C LEU A 27 -3.64 -11.31 -9.45
N MET A 28 -4.16 -11.51 -10.66
CA MET A 28 -3.54 -10.99 -11.88
C MET A 28 -3.67 -9.47 -12.02
N ASP A 29 -4.61 -8.86 -11.31
CA ASP A 29 -4.85 -7.41 -11.30
C ASP A 29 -4.19 -6.73 -10.08
N ALA A 30 -3.49 -7.50 -9.23
CA ALA A 30 -2.92 -7.01 -7.98
C ALA A 30 -1.53 -6.36 -8.15
N ALA A 31 -0.91 -6.45 -9.33
CA ALA A 31 0.39 -5.84 -9.60
C ALA A 31 0.34 -4.31 -9.41
N ASP A 32 1.40 -3.74 -8.83
CA ASP A 32 1.53 -2.31 -8.51
C ASP A 32 0.49 -1.73 -7.53
N ARG A 33 -0.27 -2.60 -6.84
CA ARG A 33 -1.22 -2.20 -5.79
C ARG A 33 -0.54 -2.20 -4.41
N VAL A 34 -1.15 -1.49 -3.46
CA VAL A 34 -0.72 -1.49 -2.05
C VAL A 34 -1.65 -2.39 -1.25
N LEU A 35 -1.09 -3.30 -0.43
CA LEU A 35 -1.89 -4.11 0.48
C LEU A 35 -2.58 -3.23 1.52
N ALA A 36 -3.91 -3.38 1.63
CA ALA A 36 -4.70 -2.64 2.61
C ALA A 36 -4.53 -3.19 4.05
N GLU A 37 -4.10 -4.45 4.18
CA GLU A 37 -3.87 -5.12 5.46
C GLU A 37 -2.74 -6.17 5.34
N PRO A 38 -2.13 -6.60 6.45
CA PRO A 38 -1.13 -7.66 6.44
C PRO A 38 -1.68 -8.99 5.93
N LEU A 39 -0.90 -9.72 5.13
CA LEU A 39 -1.23 -11.08 4.71
C LEU A 39 -0.51 -12.11 5.58
N LEU A 40 -1.28 -13.01 6.18
CA LEU A 40 -0.76 -14.09 7.02
C LEU A 40 -0.77 -15.42 6.27
N ALA A 41 0.34 -16.16 6.35
CA ALA A 41 0.40 -17.52 5.84
C ALA A 41 -0.53 -18.42 6.66
N LEU A 42 -1.46 -19.10 5.99
CA LEU A 42 -2.39 -20.03 6.63
C LEU A 42 -1.84 -21.47 6.67
N ARG A 43 -0.64 -21.69 6.14
CA ARG A 43 0.02 -23.00 6.04
C ARG A 43 1.52 -22.85 6.23
N THR A 44 2.16 -23.86 6.77
CA THR A 44 3.62 -24.03 6.69
C THR A 44 4.00 -24.52 5.29
N GLN A 45 5.12 -24.05 4.75
CA GLN A 45 5.57 -24.45 3.41
C GLN A 45 7.06 -24.86 3.41
N PRO A 46 7.37 -26.16 3.30
CA PRO A 46 6.44 -27.30 3.20
C PRO A 46 5.75 -27.63 4.54
N PRO A 47 4.54 -28.23 4.51
CA PRO A 47 3.89 -28.75 5.70
C PRO A 47 4.38 -30.16 6.09
N PHE A 48 5.57 -30.52 5.64
CA PHE A 48 6.22 -31.82 5.84
C PHE A 48 7.75 -31.65 5.70
N ASN A 49 8.52 -32.66 6.09
CA ASN A 49 9.97 -32.67 5.90
C ASN A 49 10.29 -32.81 4.41
N ALA A 50 10.79 -31.75 3.78
CA ALA A 50 11.37 -31.80 2.43
C ALA A 50 12.86 -32.17 2.51
N SER A 51 13.30 -32.94 1.53
CA SER A 51 14.67 -33.47 1.40
C SER A 51 15.72 -32.39 1.12
#